data_AF-A0A2D7BVV5-F1
#
_entry.id   AF-A0A2D7BVV5-F1
#
_cell.length_a   1.000
_cell.length_b   1.000
_cell.length_c   1.000
_cell.angle_alpha   90.00
_cell.angle_beta   90.00
_cell.angle_gamma   90.00
#
_symmetry.space_group_name_H-M   'P 1'
#
loop_
_entity.id
_entity.type
_entity.pdbx_description
1 polymer ?
#
loop_
_entity_poly.entity_id
_entity_poly.type
_entity_poly.pdbx_seq_one_letter_code
_entity_poly.pdbx_strand_id
1 'polypeptide(L)'
;MREEMIMTKFEKDQFTWDGMYLMYRGKHTESVNMEVASPNCHPSWVGLPKPEFIARFKYGYKPWKAWVNFLVKNATVEQYLALSATEHPVGAMRALGYGGKC
;
A
#
# COMPACT_ATOMS: atom_id res chain seq x y z
N MET A 1 1.50 10.04 -27.58
CA MET A 1 2.12 8.79 -27.09
C MET A 1 1.41 8.44 -25.79
N ARG A 2 0.79 7.27 -25.66
CA ARG A 2 0.29 6.82 -24.35
C ARG A 2 1.48 6.14 -23.69
N GLU A 3 2.04 6.76 -22.65
CA GLU A 3 2.92 6.03 -21.74
C GLU A 3 2.12 4.83 -21.23
N GLU A 4 2.62 3.62 -21.47
CA GLU A 4 2.14 2.45 -20.74
C GLU A 4 2.48 2.68 -19.28
N MET A 5 1.50 3.15 -18.50
CA MET A 5 1.65 3.20 -17.06
C MET A 5 1.87 1.75 -16.58
N ILE A 6 3.07 1.46 -16.11
CA ILE A 6 3.41 0.16 -15.55
C ILE A 6 2.57 0.00 -14.28
N MET A 7 1.62 -0.94 -14.32
CA MET A 7 0.74 -1.23 -13.19
C MET A 7 1.30 -2.40 -12.38
N THR A 8 1.82 -2.11 -11.20
CA THR A 8 2.53 -3.06 -10.36
C THR A 8 1.55 -3.88 -9.55
N LYS A 9 1.67 -5.22 -9.58
CA LYS A 9 0.86 -6.08 -8.72
C LYS A 9 1.32 -5.99 -7.27
N PHE A 10 0.37 -6.10 -6.36
CA PHE A 10 0.68 -6.28 -4.94
C PHE A 10 1.30 -7.67 -4.70
N GLU A 11 2.44 -7.68 -4.01
CA GLU A 11 3.06 -8.90 -3.50
C GLU A 11 2.75 -9.09 -2.02
N LYS A 12 2.31 -10.30 -1.64
CA LYS A 12 1.75 -10.54 -0.30
C LYS A 12 2.80 -10.43 0.82
N ASP A 13 4.02 -10.87 0.55
CA ASP A 13 5.17 -10.84 1.45
C ASP A 13 5.72 -9.43 1.67
N GLN A 14 5.40 -8.49 0.78
CA GLN A 14 5.79 -7.09 0.90
C GLN A 14 4.89 -6.27 1.85
N PHE A 15 3.78 -6.84 2.33
CA PHE A 15 2.95 -6.19 3.34
C PHE A 15 3.53 -6.39 4.75
N THR A 16 3.55 -5.31 5.52
CA THR A 16 3.93 -5.32 6.93
C THR A 16 2.77 -4.83 7.80
N TRP A 17 2.54 -5.53 8.92
CA TRP A 17 1.49 -5.23 9.88
C TRP A 17 2.08 -5.10 11.28
N ASP A 18 1.87 -3.96 11.94
CA ASP A 18 2.42 -3.67 13.28
C ASP A 18 1.38 -3.77 14.42
N GLY A 19 0.16 -4.22 14.12
CA GLY A 19 -0.97 -4.22 15.06
C GLY A 19 -1.96 -3.07 14.88
N MET A 20 -1.59 -2.01 14.16
CA MET A 20 -2.47 -0.88 13.84
C MET A 20 -2.34 -0.40 12.39
N TYR A 21 -1.14 -0.41 11.84
CA TYR A 21 -0.80 0.06 10.51
C TYR A 21 -0.47 -1.10 9.58
N LEU A 22 -1.14 -1.10 8.42
CA LEU A 22 -0.78 -1.92 7.28
C LEU A 22 0.03 -1.03 6.33
N MET A 23 1.29 -1.40 6.12
CA MET A 23 2.20 -0.74 5.19
C MET A 23 2.61 -1.71 4.08
N TYR A 24 3.03 -1.19 2.94
CA TYR A 24 3.54 -1.97 1.81
C TYR A 24 4.97 -1.53 1.46
N ARG A 25 5.89 -2.49 1.29
CA ARG A 25 7.31 -2.22 1.00
C ARG A 25 7.74 -2.68 -0.39
N GLY A 26 6.82 -3.14 -1.22
CA GLY A 26 7.16 -3.56 -2.57
C GLY A 26 7.52 -2.34 -3.42
N LYS A 27 8.53 -2.47 -4.27
CA LYS A 27 8.83 -1.45 -5.27
C LYS A 27 7.68 -1.37 -6.27
N HIS A 28 7.36 -0.14 -6.66
CA HIS A 28 6.34 0.21 -7.64
C HIS A 28 6.82 1.43 -8.42
N THR A 29 6.07 1.87 -9.43
CA THR A 29 6.53 2.95 -10.33
C THR A 29 6.87 4.26 -9.64
N GLU A 30 6.13 4.63 -8.60
CA GLU A 30 6.36 5.87 -7.84
C GLU A 30 7.22 5.64 -6.59
N SER A 31 7.71 4.42 -6.38
CA SER A 31 8.51 4.09 -5.20
C SER A 31 9.87 4.79 -5.24
N VAL A 32 10.22 5.43 -4.13
CA VAL A 32 11.56 5.96 -3.89
C VAL A 32 12.19 5.22 -2.72
N ASN A 33 13.51 5.08 -2.74
CA ASN A 33 14.21 4.56 -1.57
C ASN A 33 14.11 5.52 -0.39
N MET A 34 14.23 4.99 0.83
CA MET A 34 14.05 5.76 2.04
C MET A 34 15.08 6.88 2.19
N GLU A 35 16.33 6.68 1.73
CA GLU A 35 17.35 7.72 1.72
C GLU A 35 17.04 8.90 0.79
N VAL A 36 16.22 8.68 -0.26
CA VAL A 36 15.77 9.76 -1.15
C VAL A 36 14.62 10.52 -0.50
N ALA A 37 13.68 9.81 0.12
CA ALA A 37 12.54 10.43 0.82
C ALA A 37 12.95 11.12 2.14
N SER A 38 13.97 10.58 2.82
CA SER A 38 14.49 11.08 4.08
C SER A 38 16.01 10.89 4.12
N PRO A 39 16.79 11.92 3.73
CA PRO A 39 18.26 11.83 3.64
C PRO A 39 18.96 11.44 4.94
N ASN A 40 18.33 11.70 6.09
CA ASN A 40 18.85 11.35 7.42
C ASN A 40 18.22 10.08 7.99
N CYS A 41 17.71 9.18 7.14
CA CYS A 41 17.13 7.92 7.60
C CYS A 41 18.18 7.06 8.33
N HIS A 42 17.71 6.23 9.26
CA HIS A 42 18.60 5.32 9.99
C HIS A 42 19.27 4.34 8.99
N PRO A 43 20.56 3.99 9.14
CA PRO A 43 21.31 3.19 8.17
C PRO A 43 20.65 1.88 7.73
N SER A 44 19.83 1.27 8.61
CA SER A 44 19.06 0.06 8.29
C SER A 44 18.01 0.25 7.19
N TRP A 45 17.68 1.49 6.81
CA TRP A 45 16.71 1.81 5.76
C TRP A 45 17.34 2.17 4.42
N VAL A 46 18.66 2.35 4.38
CA VAL A 46 19.36 2.71 3.15
C VAL A 46 19.23 1.57 2.14
N GLY A 47 18.80 1.90 0.92
CA GLY A 47 18.56 0.94 -0.16
C GLY A 47 17.23 0.19 -0.06
N LEU A 48 16.44 0.43 0.99
CA LEU A 48 15.08 -0.09 1.11
C LEU A 48 14.07 0.94 0.57
N PRO A 49 13.02 0.50 -0.13
CA PRO A 49 11.94 1.39 -0.55
C PRO A 49 11.24 2.00 0.66
N LYS A 50 10.83 3.28 0.53
CA LYS A 50 9.94 3.93 1.49
C LYS A 50 8.67 3.10 1.60
N PRO A 51 8.27 2.67 2.81
CA PRO A 51 6.98 1.99 2.97
C PRO A 51 5.82 2.90 2.56
N GLU A 52 4.89 2.36 1.81
CA GLU A 52 3.63 3.01 1.50
C GLU A 52 2.59 2.74 2.56
N PHE A 53 1.86 3.78 2.92
CA PHE A 53 0.73 3.67 3.83
C PHE A 53 -0.45 3.04 3.09
N ILE A 54 -0.93 1.89 3.57
CA ILE A 54 -2.12 1.24 3.03
C ILE A 54 -3.31 1.61 3.91
N ALA A 55 -3.29 1.25 5.19
CA ALA A 55 -4.40 1.52 6.09
C ALA A 55 -3.99 1.59 7.55
N ARG A 56 -4.81 2.26 8.36
CA ARG A 56 -4.72 2.23 9.82
C ARG A 56 -6.05 1.74 10.41
N PHE A 57 -6.01 0.67 11.18
CA PHE A 57 -7.18 0.10 11.87
C PHE A 57 -7.14 0.46 13.36
N LYS A 58 -7.80 1.56 13.74
CA LYS A 58 -7.67 2.15 15.08
C LYS A 58 -8.43 1.39 16.18
N TYR A 59 -9.65 0.93 15.91
CA TYR A 59 -10.54 0.33 16.91
C TYR A 59 -11.17 -0.98 16.42
N GLY A 60 -11.49 -1.87 17.36
CA GLY A 60 -12.30 -3.06 17.09
C GLY A 60 -11.67 -4.08 16.14
N TYR A 61 -12.49 -4.67 15.29
CA TYR A 61 -12.09 -5.69 14.33
C TYR A 61 -11.18 -5.12 13.25
N LYS A 62 -10.07 -5.81 12.94
CA LYS A 62 -9.03 -5.34 12.01
C LYS A 62 -8.90 -6.30 10.82
N PRO A 63 -9.61 -6.07 9.71
CA PRO A 63 -9.64 -6.96 8.54
C PRO A 63 -8.38 -6.91 7.66
N TRP A 64 -7.21 -6.62 8.22
CA TRP A 64 -5.98 -6.38 7.43
C TRP A 64 -5.61 -7.55 6.51
N LYS A 65 -5.78 -8.81 6.97
CA LYS A 65 -5.52 -9.99 6.12
C LYS A 65 -6.49 -10.10 4.95
N ALA A 66 -7.75 -9.74 5.16
CA ALA A 66 -8.76 -9.76 4.10
C ALA A 66 -8.47 -8.68 3.06
N TRP A 67 -8.04 -7.49 3.50
CA TRP A 67 -7.59 -6.42 2.63
C TRP A 67 -6.38 -6.83 1.78
N VAL A 68 -5.34 -7.37 2.41
CA VAL A 68 -4.16 -7.89 1.69
C VAL A 68 -4.56 -8.91 0.62
N ASN A 69 -5.36 -9.91 0.98
CA ASN A 69 -5.79 -10.94 0.03
C ASN A 69 -6.64 -10.37 -1.13
N PHE A 70 -7.44 -9.34 -0.86
CA PHE A 70 -8.23 -8.68 -1.88
C PHE A 70 -7.36 -7.85 -2.83
N LEU A 71 -6.46 -7.03 -2.29
CA LEU A 71 -5.57 -6.17 -3.06
C LEU A 71 -4.67 -6.98 -3.99
N VAL A 72 -4.04 -8.04 -3.48
CA VAL A 72 -3.20 -8.96 -4.28
C VAL A 72 -3.96 -9.58 -5.46
N LYS A 73 -5.26 -9.80 -5.33
CA LYS A 73 -6.06 -10.46 -6.38
C LYS A 73 -6.69 -9.49 -7.38
N ASN A 74 -7.02 -8.28 -6.97
CA ASN A 74 -7.96 -7.42 -7.72
C ASN A 74 -7.41 -6.03 -8.03
N ALA A 75 -6.27 -5.63 -7.47
CA ALA A 75 -5.76 -4.27 -7.60
C ALA A 75 -4.25 -4.23 -7.90
N THR A 76 -3.82 -3.08 -8.37
CA THR A 76 -2.41 -2.72 -8.52
C THR A 76 -2.04 -1.64 -7.52
N VAL A 77 -0.75 -1.51 -7.23
CA VAL A 77 -0.25 -0.59 -6.21
C VAL A 77 -0.66 0.84 -6.54
N GLU A 78 -0.40 1.25 -7.78
CA GLU A 78 -0.69 2.59 -8.32
C GLU A 78 -2.19 2.92 -8.27
N GLN A 79 -3.04 1.98 -8.69
CA GLN A 79 -4.49 2.14 -8.62
C GLN A 79 -4.97 2.36 -7.18
N TYR A 80 -4.46 1.56 -6.24
CA TYR A 80 -4.84 1.70 -4.84
C TYR A 80 -4.35 3.02 -4.25
N LEU A 81 -3.09 3.39 -4.48
CA LEU A 81 -2.51 4.61 -3.94
C LEU A 81 -3.26 5.85 -4.44
N ALA A 82 -3.54 5.92 -5.73
CA ALA A 82 -4.32 7.00 -6.34
C ALA A 82 -5.72 7.13 -5.71
N LEU A 83 -6.44 6.02 -5.54
CA LEU A 83 -7.75 6.00 -4.88
C LEU A 83 -7.67 6.36 -3.40
N SER A 84 -6.63 5.89 -2.69
CA SER A 84 -6.49 6.15 -1.26
C SER A 84 -6.17 7.61 -0.94
N ALA A 85 -5.48 8.30 -1.86
CA ALA A 85 -5.17 9.71 -1.75
C ALA A 85 -6.43 10.60 -1.88
N THR A 86 -7.43 10.17 -2.65
CA THR A 86 -8.69 10.91 -2.85
C THR A 86 -9.79 10.50 -1.87
N GLU A 87 -9.98 9.19 -1.67
CA GLU A 87 -11.15 8.59 -1.03
C GLU A 87 -10.83 7.89 0.30
N HIS A 88 -9.65 8.13 0.89
CA HIS A 88 -9.14 7.44 2.10
C HIS A 88 -9.11 5.88 1.97
N PRO A 89 -8.44 5.14 2.88
CA PRO A 89 -8.23 3.70 2.67
C PRO A 89 -9.51 2.86 2.53
N VAL A 90 -10.58 3.20 3.27
CA VAL A 90 -11.86 2.48 3.22
C VAL A 90 -12.59 2.78 1.92
N GLY A 91 -12.66 4.05 1.49
CA GLY A 91 -13.28 4.42 0.22
C GLY A 91 -12.54 3.80 -0.96
N ALA A 92 -11.21 3.76 -0.94
CA ALA A 92 -10.41 3.08 -1.96
C ALA A 92 -10.75 1.58 -2.08
N MET A 93 -10.86 0.85 -0.96
CA MET A 93 -11.27 -0.55 -0.99
C MET A 93 -12.69 -0.72 -1.56
N ARG A 94 -13.63 0.17 -1.23
CA ARG A 94 -15.00 0.14 -1.76
C ARG A 94 -15.04 0.43 -3.25
N ALA A 95 -14.29 1.43 -3.72
CA ALA A 95 -14.16 1.78 -5.14
C ALA A 95 -13.58 0.62 -5.96
N LEU A 96 -12.68 -0.16 -5.37
CA LEU A 96 -12.13 -1.38 -5.98
C LEU A 96 -13.10 -2.58 -5.95
N GLY A 97 -14.24 -2.48 -5.26
CA GLY A 97 -15.26 -3.52 -5.19
C GLY A 97 -15.18 -4.44 -3.96
N TYR A 98 -14.44 -4.07 -2.91
CA TYR A 98 -14.39 -4.86 -1.69
C TYR A 98 -15.72 -4.79 -0.92
N GLY A 99 -16.42 -5.92 -0.82
CA GLY A 99 -17.69 -6.06 -0.11
C GLY A 99 -17.57 -6.39 1.39
N GLY A 100 -16.36 -6.72 1.87
CA GLY A 100 -16.17 -7.20 3.23
C GLY A 100 -16.31 -6.13 4.32
N LYS A 101 -16.10 -6.56 5.57
CA LYS A 101 -16.01 -5.66 6.72
C LYS A 101 -14.70 -4.85 6.64
N CYS A 102 -14.78 -3.57 7.01
CA CYS A 102 -13.68 -2.59 7.03
C CYS A 102 -13.44 -2.11 8.46
#